data_AF-A0A1Z1FH60-F1
#
_entry.id   AF-A0A1Z1FH60-F1
#
_cell.length_a   1.000
_cell.length_b   1.000
_cell.length_c   1.000
_cell.angle_alpha   90.00
_cell.angle_beta   90.00
_cell.angle_gamma   90.00
#
_symmetry.space_group_name_H-M   'P 1'
#
loop_
_entity.id
_entity.type
_entity.pdbx_description
1 polymer ?
#
loop_
_entity_poly.entity_id
_entity_poly.type
_entity_poly.pdbx_seq_one_letter_code
_entity_poly.pdbx_strand_id
1 'polypeptide(L)'
;MAAIFGFLVVVVLAVISIVVIVAIALVLVRIAVALLLAMAAGALFAAISSIWIEDAWPVVFVGSSILLSFPTLAWMFRDSNPQADHAGSKATPQVVRPLEPSGDVKLTAAWERASELAPEFRSRLMAARETCAQLLNRCEATSLDMDLIEGAQMIRSHVPEVVTQNEEAIADAPSADQKAARLALVEDLETIALMARTRLTRRQEANRDGLSTLRAHLSARSKE
;
A
#
# COMPACT_ATOMS: atom_id res chain seq x y z
N MET A 1 10.29 4.05 50.09
CA MET A 1 10.16 4.46 48.67
C MET A 1 11.08 3.67 47.73
N ALA A 2 12.35 3.43 48.05
CA ALA A 2 13.28 2.68 47.18
C ALA A 2 12.81 1.24 46.84
N ALA A 3 12.20 0.51 47.78
CA ALA A 3 11.74 -0.87 47.54
C ALA A 3 10.55 -0.96 46.55
N ILE A 4 9.68 0.05 46.52
CA ILE A 4 8.51 0.09 45.62
C ILE A 4 8.98 0.36 44.18
N PHE A 5 9.96 1.25 44.00
CA PHE A 5 10.57 1.50 42.70
C PHE A 5 11.29 0.28 42.14
N GLY A 6 12.02 -0.47 42.97
CA GLY A 6 12.69 -1.71 42.55
C GLY A 6 11.70 -2.77 42.04
N PHE A 7 10.57 -2.95 42.74
CA PHE A 7 9.54 -3.90 42.31
C PHE A 7 8.90 -3.51 40.98
N LEU A 8 8.62 -2.21 40.77
CA LEU A 8 7.98 -1.71 39.55
C LEU A 8 8.87 -1.91 38.33
N VAL A 9 10.18 -1.67 38.45
CA VAL A 9 11.15 -1.91 37.37
C VAL A 9 11.22 -3.39 36.98
N VAL A 10 11.22 -4.30 37.96
CA VAL A 10 11.25 -5.75 37.71
C VAL A 10 9.98 -6.20 36.98
N VAL A 11 8.80 -5.69 37.38
CA VAL A 11 7.54 -6.02 36.71
C VAL A 11 7.51 -5.53 35.26
N VAL A 12 7.97 -4.29 35.02
CA VAL A 12 8.03 -3.73 33.65
C VAL A 12 8.98 -4.55 32.76
N LEU A 13 10.16 -4.90 33.27
CA LEU A 13 11.11 -5.73 32.53
C LEU A 13 10.54 -7.13 32.22
N ALA A 14 9.82 -7.74 33.17
CA ALA A 14 9.16 -9.02 32.94
C ALA A 14 8.09 -8.94 31.84
N VAL A 15 7.26 -7.89 31.86
CA VAL A 15 6.23 -7.67 30.82
C VAL A 15 6.87 -7.46 29.45
N ILE A 16 7.91 -6.63 29.35
CA ILE A 16 8.64 -6.40 28.09
C ILE A 16 9.22 -7.71 27.57
N SER A 17 9.85 -8.51 28.44
CA SER A 17 10.41 -9.81 28.05
C SER A 17 9.35 -10.75 27.50
N ILE A 18 8.18 -10.84 28.15
CA ILE A 18 7.06 -11.66 27.67
C ILE A 18 6.58 -11.18 26.29
N VAL A 19 6.41 -9.88 26.10
CA VAL A 19 5.98 -9.31 24.81
C VAL A 19 6.97 -9.64 23.70
N VAL A 20 8.28 -9.51 23.97
CA VAL A 20 9.33 -9.86 23.01
C VAL A 20 9.31 -11.36 22.67
N ILE A 21 9.15 -12.23 23.68
CA ILE A 21 9.07 -13.68 23.46
C ILE A 21 7.85 -14.04 22.60
N VAL A 22 6.68 -13.45 22.88
CA VAL A 22 5.47 -13.67 22.08
C VAL A 22 5.66 -13.18 20.65
N ALA A 23 6.26 -12.00 20.45
CA ALA A 23 6.55 -11.48 19.12
C ALA A 23 7.48 -12.41 18.34
N ILE A 24 8.56 -12.89 18.97
CA ILE A 24 9.49 -13.85 18.36
C ILE A 24 8.78 -15.16 18.00
N ALA A 25 7.96 -15.69 18.91
CA ALA A 25 7.20 -16.91 18.66
C ALA A 25 6.24 -16.76 17.47
N LEU A 26 5.54 -15.64 17.36
CA LEU A 26 4.67 -15.35 16.21
C LEU A 26 5.44 -15.25 14.90
N VAL A 27 6.62 -14.62 14.91
CA VAL A 27 7.51 -14.57 13.74
C VAL A 27 7.96 -15.97 13.33
N LEU A 28 8.36 -16.82 14.29
CA LEU A 28 8.75 -18.20 14.02
C LEU A 28 7.60 -19.04 13.45
N VAL A 29 6.38 -18.89 13.99
CA VAL A 29 5.19 -19.55 13.45
C VAL A 29 4.93 -19.12 12.01
N ARG A 30 5.04 -17.83 11.69
CA ARG A 30 4.89 -17.33 10.32
C ARG A 30 5.93 -17.93 9.37
N ILE A 31 7.19 -18.00 9.80
CA ILE A 31 8.27 -18.64 9.01
C ILE A 31 7.97 -20.13 8.79
N ALA A 32 7.52 -20.85 9.82
CA ALA A 32 7.17 -22.26 9.71
C ALA A 32 6.01 -22.51 8.73
N VAL A 33 4.96 -21.66 8.77
CA VAL A 33 3.84 -21.73 7.83
C VAL A 33 4.29 -21.45 6.39
N ALA A 34 5.14 -20.43 6.19
CA ALA A 34 5.68 -20.13 4.87
C ALA A 34 6.51 -21.30 4.30
N LEU A 35 7.33 -21.95 5.14
CA LEU A 35 8.09 -23.14 4.75
C LEU A 35 7.19 -24.33 4.41
N LEU A 36 6.14 -24.57 5.20
CA LEU A 36 5.16 -25.64 4.92
C LEU A 36 4.43 -25.42 3.60
N LEU A 37 4.03 -24.18 3.30
CA LEU A 37 3.39 -23.84 2.03
C LEU A 37 4.36 -23.99 0.85
N ALA A 38 5.62 -23.61 1.00
CA ALA A 38 6.63 -23.80 -0.03
C ALA A 38 6.87 -25.30 -0.31
N MET A 39 6.93 -26.14 0.73
CA MET A 39 7.03 -27.59 0.57
C MET A 39 5.78 -28.20 -0.10
N ALA A 40 4.58 -27.75 0.27
CA ALA A 40 3.34 -28.22 -0.34
C ALA A 40 3.27 -27.85 -1.84
N ALA A 41 3.68 -26.63 -2.21
CA ALA A 41 3.76 -26.21 -3.61
C ALA A 41 4.79 -27.03 -4.40
N GLY A 42 5.96 -27.29 -3.81
CA GLY A 42 6.98 -28.16 -4.42
C GLY A 42 6.50 -29.59 -4.65
N ALA A 43 5.78 -30.17 -3.68
CA ALA A 43 5.22 -31.51 -3.80
C ALA A 43 4.14 -31.59 -4.88
N LEU A 44 3.27 -30.58 -4.97
CA LEU A 44 2.24 -30.51 -6.01
C LEU A 44 2.86 -30.41 -7.41
N PHE A 45 3.91 -29.58 -7.55
CA PHE A 45 4.63 -29.43 -8.82
C PHE A 45 5.34 -30.73 -9.23
N ALA A 46 5.99 -31.43 -8.29
CA ALA A 46 6.61 -32.71 -8.54
C ALA A 46 5.59 -33.76 -9.02
N ALA A 47 4.42 -33.84 -8.38
CA ALA A 47 3.35 -34.76 -8.73
C ALA A 47 2.71 -34.47 -10.11
N ILE A 48 2.64 -33.20 -10.53
CA ILE A 48 2.15 -32.83 -11.86
C ILE A 48 3.22 -33.10 -12.93
N SER A 49 4.49 -32.83 -12.62
CA SER A 49 5.59 -33.06 -13.56
C SER A 49 5.85 -34.54 -13.87
N SER A 50 5.53 -35.44 -12.93
CA SER A 50 5.71 -36.89 -13.12
C SER A 50 4.75 -37.48 -14.15
N ILE A 51 3.76 -36.72 -14.61
CA ILE A 51 2.77 -37.17 -15.60
C ILE A 51 3.26 -36.89 -17.04
N TRP A 52 4.26 -36.02 -17.26
CA TRP A 52 4.51 -35.49 -18.61
C TRP A 52 5.94 -35.52 -19.16
N ILE A 53 7.01 -35.70 -18.38
CA ILE A 53 8.37 -35.52 -18.94
C ILE A 53 9.43 -36.42 -18.28
N GLU A 54 10.04 -37.33 -19.04
CA GLU A 54 11.12 -38.23 -18.60
C GLU A 54 12.49 -37.53 -18.45
N ASP A 55 12.68 -36.28 -18.90
CA ASP A 55 14.03 -35.66 -19.04
C ASP A 55 14.16 -34.14 -18.68
N ALA A 56 13.33 -33.58 -17.79
CA ALA A 56 13.31 -32.11 -17.53
C ALA A 56 13.81 -31.65 -16.15
N TRP A 57 14.86 -32.27 -15.61
CA TRP A 57 15.33 -31.96 -14.25
C TRP A 57 15.99 -30.56 -14.06
N PRO A 58 16.51 -29.85 -15.09
CA PRO A 58 17.07 -28.50 -14.89
C PRO A 58 16.04 -27.37 -14.79
N VAL A 59 14.83 -27.52 -15.35
CA VAL A 59 13.86 -26.41 -15.49
C VAL A 59 13.07 -26.17 -14.19
N VAL A 60 12.91 -27.19 -13.36
CA VAL A 60 12.13 -27.13 -12.11
C VAL A 60 12.78 -26.25 -11.04
N PHE A 61 14.11 -26.13 -11.03
CA PHE A 61 14.83 -25.34 -10.04
C PHE A 61 14.87 -23.83 -10.33
N VAL A 62 14.81 -23.41 -11.59
CA VAL A 62 14.90 -21.98 -11.96
C VAL A 62 13.53 -21.30 -11.90
N GLY A 63 12.45 -22.00 -12.25
CA GLY A 63 11.09 -21.44 -12.23
C GLY A 63 10.50 -21.23 -10.82
N SER A 64 10.89 -22.06 -9.86
CA SER A 64 10.35 -22.04 -8.49
C SER A 64 10.84 -20.84 -7.65
N SER A 65 12.01 -20.28 -7.97
CA SER A 65 12.58 -19.12 -7.26
C SER A 65 11.89 -17.79 -7.59
N ILE A 66 11.30 -17.67 -8.79
CA ILE A 66 10.61 -16.45 -9.24
C ILE A 66 9.16 -16.40 -8.72
N LEU A 67 8.51 -17.56 -8.52
CA LEU A 67 7.13 -17.62 -8.05
C LEU A 67 6.99 -17.46 -6.51
N LEU A 68 8.04 -17.71 -5.73
CA LEU A 68 8.02 -17.52 -4.28
C LEU A 68 8.38 -16.10 -3.82
N SER A 69 8.98 -15.27 -4.68
CA SER A 69 9.38 -13.90 -4.35
C SER A 69 8.27 -12.87 -4.55
N PHE A 70 7.31 -13.10 -5.45
CA PHE A 70 6.23 -12.16 -5.72
C PHE A 70 5.15 -12.06 -4.61
N PRO A 71 4.68 -13.17 -3.98
CA PRO A 71 3.64 -13.08 -2.94
C PRO A 71 4.17 -12.55 -1.60
N THR A 72 5.44 -12.84 -1.29
CA THR A 72 6.06 -12.43 -0.03
C THR A 72 6.31 -10.92 0.01
N LEU A 73 6.74 -10.33 -1.12
CA LEU A 73 6.88 -8.87 -1.26
C LEU A 73 5.52 -8.15 -1.17
N ALA A 74 4.49 -8.63 -1.85
CA ALA A 74 3.16 -8.00 -1.81
C ALA A 74 2.51 -8.02 -0.40
N TRP A 75 2.78 -9.07 0.40
CA TRP A 75 2.24 -9.17 1.75
C TRP A 75 3.05 -8.37 2.78
N MET A 76 4.37 -8.22 2.58
CA MET A 76 5.23 -7.42 3.47
C MET A 76 4.89 -5.91 3.42
N PHE A 77 4.35 -5.42 2.31
CA PHE A 77 3.86 -4.04 2.18
C PHE A 77 2.42 -3.83 2.69
N ARG A 78 1.67 -4.90 2.97
CA ARG A 78 0.29 -4.83 3.50
C ARG A 78 0.24 -4.51 4.99
N ASP A 79 1.23 -4.94 5.76
CA ASP A 79 1.33 -4.66 7.20
C ASP A 79 1.96 -3.29 7.52
N SER A 80 2.45 -2.56 6.50
CA SER A 80 3.18 -1.30 6.68
C SER A 80 2.29 -0.04 6.61
N ASN A 81 0.96 -0.16 6.65
CA ASN A 81 0.09 1.00 6.86
C ASN A 81 0.17 1.42 8.33
N PRO A 82 0.89 2.50 8.70
CA PRO A 82 0.94 2.98 10.06
C PRO A 82 -0.31 3.84 10.26
N GLN A 83 -1.47 3.18 10.33
CA GLN A 83 -2.72 3.86 10.65
C GLN A 83 -2.82 3.97 12.17
N ALA A 84 -2.28 5.10 12.65
CA ALA A 84 -2.76 5.88 13.77
C ALA A 84 -3.13 5.13 15.07
N ASP A 85 -2.16 5.12 15.99
CA ASP A 85 -2.44 5.27 17.42
C ASP A 85 -3.09 6.65 17.65
N HIS A 86 -4.37 6.81 17.36
CA HIS A 86 -5.19 7.88 17.91
C HIS A 86 -6.31 7.26 18.74
N ALA A 87 -6.03 7.24 20.04
CA ALA A 87 -6.97 6.84 21.07
C ALA A 87 -8.28 7.62 20.96
N GLY A 88 -9.39 6.87 20.96
CA GLY A 88 -10.64 7.22 21.62
C GLY A 88 -11.33 8.53 21.22
N SER A 89 -12.24 8.47 20.26
CA SER A 89 -13.47 9.24 20.36
C SER A 89 -14.61 8.53 19.62
N LYS A 90 -15.61 8.09 20.38
CA LYS A 90 -16.90 7.62 19.85
C LYS A 90 -17.65 8.82 19.29
N ALA A 91 -17.33 9.21 18.06
CA ALA A 91 -18.11 10.15 17.27
C ALA A 91 -18.40 9.52 15.92
N THR A 92 -19.68 9.53 15.55
CA THR A 92 -20.22 9.09 14.26
C THR A 92 -19.31 9.56 13.12
N PRO A 93 -18.89 8.71 12.18
CA PRO A 93 -17.88 9.06 11.19
C PRO A 93 -18.44 10.11 10.23
N GLN A 94 -18.15 11.38 10.52
CA GLN A 94 -18.28 12.45 9.55
C GLN A 94 -17.16 12.21 8.53
N VAL A 95 -17.54 11.78 7.33
CA VAL A 95 -16.60 11.59 6.22
C VAL A 95 -16.09 12.97 5.82
N VAL A 96 -14.96 13.37 6.40
CA VAL A 96 -14.24 14.59 6.03
C VAL A 96 -13.79 14.40 4.58
N ARG A 97 -14.39 15.16 3.64
CA ARG A 97 -13.97 15.13 2.24
C ARG A 97 -12.52 15.62 2.16
N PRO A 98 -11.61 14.88 1.52
CA PRO A 98 -10.28 15.39 1.18
C PRO A 98 -10.41 16.74 0.47
N LEU A 99 -9.68 17.76 0.93
CA LEU A 99 -9.69 19.06 0.29
C LEU A 99 -8.87 18.94 -1.01
N GLU A 100 -9.57 18.64 -2.10
CA GLU A 100 -9.00 18.69 -3.44
C GLU A 100 -8.63 20.14 -3.78
N PRO A 101 -7.56 20.36 -4.55
CA PRO A 101 -7.25 21.69 -5.00
C PRO A 101 -8.39 22.26 -5.85
N SER A 102 -8.65 23.55 -5.64
CA SER A 102 -9.81 24.23 -6.22
C SER A 102 -9.62 24.39 -7.73
N GLY A 103 -10.30 23.58 -8.55
CA GLY A 103 -10.31 23.80 -10.01
C GLY A 103 -10.75 22.64 -10.90
N ASP A 104 -10.63 21.39 -10.46
CA ASP A 104 -10.88 20.22 -11.32
C ASP A 104 -12.30 19.65 -11.16
N VAL A 105 -13.30 20.39 -11.65
CA VAL A 105 -14.73 19.98 -11.61
C VAL A 105 -14.95 18.57 -12.16
N LYS A 106 -14.24 18.20 -13.24
CA LYS A 106 -14.32 16.87 -13.85
C LYS A 106 -13.82 15.76 -12.93
N LEU A 107 -12.72 16.01 -12.21
CA LEU A 107 -12.14 15.04 -11.30
C LEU A 107 -13.04 14.82 -10.08
N THR A 108 -13.54 15.93 -9.50
CA THR A 108 -14.49 15.86 -8.37
C THR A 108 -15.75 15.10 -8.77
N ALA A 109 -16.32 15.40 -9.94
CA ALA A 109 -17.50 14.70 -10.47
C ALA A 109 -17.23 13.20 -10.69
N ALA A 110 -16.05 12.84 -11.21
CA ALA A 110 -15.68 11.43 -11.39
C ALA A 110 -15.61 10.66 -10.05
N TRP A 111 -15.04 11.26 -9.00
CA TRP A 111 -15.02 10.64 -7.67
C TRP A 111 -16.39 10.51 -7.03
N GLU A 112 -17.26 11.51 -7.22
CA GLU A 112 -18.65 11.44 -6.78
C GLU A 112 -19.39 10.33 -7.53
N ARG A 113 -19.21 10.23 -8.85
CA ARG A 113 -19.80 9.16 -9.67
C ARG A 113 -19.31 7.78 -9.26
N ALA A 114 -18.01 7.60 -9.05
CA ALA A 114 -17.45 6.34 -8.55
C ALA A 114 -18.07 5.93 -7.19
N SER A 115 -18.31 6.90 -6.31
CA SER A 115 -18.93 6.67 -5.00
C SER A 115 -20.42 6.29 -5.08
N GLU A 116 -21.11 6.73 -6.14
CA GLU A 116 -22.48 6.32 -6.45
C GLU A 116 -22.54 4.93 -7.09
N LEU A 117 -21.60 4.60 -7.97
CA LEU A 117 -21.52 3.31 -8.65
C LEU A 117 -21.16 2.17 -7.68
N ALA A 118 -20.31 2.44 -6.69
CA ALA A 118 -19.76 1.44 -5.77
C ALA A 118 -19.93 1.86 -4.28
N PRO A 119 -21.18 1.99 -3.77
CA PRO A 119 -21.42 2.51 -2.42
C PRO A 119 -20.86 1.61 -1.31
N GLU A 120 -20.81 0.29 -1.56
CA GLU A 120 -20.25 -0.71 -0.65
C GLU A 120 -18.73 -0.56 -0.42
N PHE A 121 -18.01 0.09 -1.32
CA PHE A 121 -16.55 0.26 -1.27
C PHE A 121 -16.13 1.71 -0.94
N ARG A 122 -17.04 2.52 -0.38
CA ARG A 122 -16.81 3.94 -0.12
C ARG A 122 -15.54 4.24 0.69
N SER A 123 -15.19 3.42 1.68
CA SER A 123 -13.97 3.62 2.48
C SER A 123 -12.69 3.48 1.65
N ARG A 124 -12.65 2.49 0.74
CA ARG A 124 -11.53 2.26 -0.17
C ARG A 124 -11.39 3.40 -1.17
N LEU A 125 -12.50 3.81 -1.79
CA LEU A 125 -12.52 4.96 -2.69
C LEU A 125 -12.07 6.25 -2.01
N MET A 126 -12.48 6.50 -0.77
CA MET A 126 -12.04 7.68 -0.02
C MET A 126 -10.53 7.66 0.28
N ALA A 127 -9.96 6.49 0.61
CA ALA A 127 -8.52 6.35 0.83
C ALA A 127 -7.71 6.56 -0.46
N ALA A 128 -8.20 6.04 -1.58
CA ALA A 128 -7.62 6.28 -2.90
C ALA A 128 -7.68 7.77 -3.27
N ARG A 129 -8.85 8.40 -3.11
CA ARG A 129 -9.07 9.82 -3.36
C ARG A 129 -8.15 10.71 -2.51
N GLU A 130 -8.03 10.42 -1.21
CA GLU A 130 -7.14 11.15 -0.31
C GLU A 130 -5.68 11.09 -0.77
N THR A 131 -5.21 9.92 -1.20
CA THR A 131 -3.84 9.76 -1.72
C THR A 131 -3.61 10.56 -3.00
N CYS A 132 -4.59 10.55 -3.92
CA CYS A 132 -4.54 11.36 -5.13
C CYS A 132 -4.58 12.87 -4.82
N ALA A 133 -5.44 13.30 -3.90
CA ALA A 133 -5.53 14.69 -3.46
C ALA A 133 -4.22 15.19 -2.83
N GLN A 134 -3.54 14.35 -2.05
CA GLN A 134 -2.21 14.68 -1.50
C GLN A 134 -1.19 14.98 -2.60
N LEU A 135 -1.17 14.21 -3.68
CA LEU A 135 -0.27 14.49 -4.81
C LEU A 135 -0.64 15.80 -5.51
N LEU A 136 -1.92 16.02 -5.77
CA LEU A 136 -2.39 17.24 -6.44
C LEU A 136 -2.05 18.49 -5.63
N ASN A 137 -2.34 18.47 -4.33
CA ASN A 137 -2.00 19.57 -3.42
C ASN A 137 -0.48 19.83 -3.36
N ARG A 138 0.34 18.77 -3.42
CA ARG A 138 1.80 18.92 -3.46
C ARG A 138 2.30 19.50 -4.77
N CYS A 139 1.69 19.13 -5.89
CA CYS A 139 1.98 19.69 -7.20
C CYS A 139 1.68 21.20 -7.24
N GLU A 140 0.57 21.64 -6.66
CA GLU A 140 0.23 23.08 -6.61
C GLU A 140 1.18 23.88 -5.72
N ALA A 141 1.59 23.30 -4.59
CA ALA A 141 2.58 23.91 -3.72
C ALA A 141 3.98 23.97 -4.33
N THR A 142 4.31 23.10 -5.29
CA THR A 142 5.64 22.95 -5.87
C THR A 142 5.57 22.88 -7.40
N SER A 143 5.38 24.05 -8.04
CA SER A 143 5.10 24.17 -9.47
C SER A 143 6.25 23.85 -10.44
N LEU A 144 7.42 23.44 -9.95
CA LEU A 144 8.61 23.17 -10.76
C LEU A 144 9.03 21.69 -10.75
N ASP A 145 8.29 20.84 -10.04
CA ASP A 145 8.60 19.42 -9.93
C ASP A 145 7.89 18.63 -11.03
N MET A 146 8.63 18.30 -12.10
CA MET A 146 8.10 17.62 -13.28
C MET A 146 7.41 16.29 -12.94
N ASP A 147 7.97 15.51 -12.00
CA ASP A 147 7.38 14.22 -11.59
C ASP A 147 6.00 14.41 -10.95
N LEU A 148 5.82 15.49 -10.17
CA LEU A 148 4.53 15.81 -9.55
C LEU A 148 3.54 16.37 -10.58
N ILE A 149 4.01 17.16 -11.55
CA ILE A 149 3.17 17.69 -12.64
C ILE A 149 2.65 16.54 -13.51
N GLU A 150 3.52 15.61 -13.92
CA GLU A 150 3.13 14.42 -14.66
C GLU A 150 2.16 13.54 -13.87
N GLY A 151 2.43 13.36 -12.57
CA GLY A 151 1.52 12.65 -11.67
C GLY A 151 0.15 13.31 -11.57
N ALA A 152 0.10 14.64 -11.46
CA ALA A 152 -1.13 15.40 -11.39
C ALA A 152 -1.93 15.33 -12.70
N GLN A 153 -1.25 15.47 -13.84
CA GLN A 153 -1.87 15.33 -15.16
C GLN A 153 -2.42 13.91 -15.36
N MET A 154 -1.67 12.88 -14.96
CA MET A 154 -2.13 11.49 -15.00
C MET A 154 -3.41 11.30 -14.19
N ILE A 155 -3.48 11.80 -12.95
CA ILE A 155 -4.69 11.70 -12.13
C ILE A 155 -5.87 12.41 -12.80
N ARG A 156 -5.67 13.64 -13.28
CA ARG A 156 -6.71 14.46 -13.91
C ARG A 156 -7.28 13.85 -15.17
N SER A 157 -6.49 13.13 -15.96
CA SER A 157 -6.95 12.49 -17.19
C SER A 157 -7.50 11.07 -16.95
N HIS A 158 -6.79 10.24 -16.19
CA HIS A 158 -7.09 8.82 -16.09
C HIS A 158 -8.24 8.53 -15.12
N VAL A 159 -8.39 9.29 -14.02
CA VAL A 159 -9.48 9.01 -13.07
C VAL A 159 -10.86 9.18 -13.74
N PRO A 160 -11.17 10.29 -14.43
CA PRO A 160 -12.45 10.41 -15.14
C PRO A 160 -12.64 9.35 -16.22
N GLU A 161 -11.59 9.01 -16.95
CA GLU A 161 -11.62 8.01 -18.02
C GLU A 161 -11.94 6.61 -17.48
N VAL A 162 -11.23 6.17 -16.42
CA VAL A 162 -11.44 4.87 -15.76
C VAL A 162 -12.86 4.78 -15.20
N VAL A 163 -13.37 5.84 -14.58
CA VAL A 163 -14.74 5.87 -14.06
C VAL A 163 -15.75 5.73 -15.18
N THR A 164 -15.56 6.43 -16.30
CA THR A 164 -16.48 6.38 -17.45
C THR A 164 -16.49 4.99 -18.09
N GLN A 165 -15.31 4.40 -18.32
CA GLN A 165 -15.19 3.05 -18.90
C GLN A 165 -15.80 1.97 -18.00
N ASN A 166 -15.56 2.06 -16.70
CA ASN A 166 -16.13 1.12 -15.74
C ASN A 166 -17.65 1.33 -15.55
N GLU A 167 -18.15 2.56 -15.68
CA GLU A 167 -19.59 2.83 -15.65
C GLU A 167 -20.32 2.11 -16.78
N GLU A 168 -19.79 2.20 -18.00
CA GLU A 168 -20.30 1.47 -19.16
C GLU A 168 -20.23 -0.04 -18.93
N ALA A 169 -19.09 -0.55 -18.45
CA ALA A 169 -18.93 -1.98 -18.15
C ALA A 169 -19.87 -2.49 -17.04
N ILE A 170 -20.14 -1.69 -16.00
CA ILE A 170 -21.08 -2.05 -14.93
C ILE A 170 -22.52 -2.04 -15.45
N ALA A 171 -22.87 -1.11 -16.34
CA ALA A 171 -24.19 -1.03 -16.96
C ALA A 171 -24.47 -2.21 -17.88
N ASP A 172 -23.47 -2.68 -18.62
CA ASP A 172 -23.58 -3.81 -19.54
C ASP A 172 -23.46 -5.19 -18.84
N ALA A 173 -22.93 -5.23 -17.62
CA ALA A 173 -22.72 -6.47 -16.88
C ALA A 173 -24.04 -7.10 -16.35
N PRO A 174 -24.18 -8.44 -16.40
CA PRO A 174 -25.26 -9.15 -15.74
C PRO A 174 -25.32 -8.85 -14.24
N SER A 175 -26.50 -8.88 -13.64
CA SER A 175 -26.70 -8.55 -12.21
C SER A 175 -25.83 -9.36 -11.25
N ALA A 176 -25.48 -10.60 -11.60
CA ALA A 176 -24.58 -11.46 -10.83
C ALA A 176 -23.12 -10.95 -10.82
N ASP A 177 -22.69 -10.30 -11.90
CA ASP A 177 -21.30 -9.87 -12.13
C ASP A 177 -21.08 -8.39 -11.81
N GLN A 178 -22.15 -7.60 -11.65
CA GLN A 178 -22.07 -6.17 -11.32
C GLN A 178 -21.23 -5.89 -10.08
N LYS A 179 -21.28 -6.76 -9.06
CA LYS A 179 -20.45 -6.60 -7.87
C LYS A 179 -18.96 -6.76 -8.18
N ALA A 180 -18.60 -7.71 -9.04
CA ALA A 180 -17.21 -7.90 -9.47
C ALA A 180 -16.74 -6.72 -10.34
N ALA A 181 -17.59 -6.20 -11.23
CA ALA A 181 -17.28 -5.02 -12.03
C ALA A 181 -17.08 -3.76 -11.15
N ARG A 182 -17.91 -3.55 -10.12
CA ARG A 182 -17.71 -2.48 -9.13
C ARG A 182 -16.42 -2.63 -8.33
N LEU A 183 -16.02 -3.86 -8.03
CA LEU A 183 -14.75 -4.13 -7.37
C LEU A 183 -13.57 -3.79 -8.29
N ALA A 184 -13.64 -4.14 -9.57
CA ALA A 184 -12.61 -3.81 -10.56
C ALA A 184 -12.41 -2.28 -10.69
N LEU A 185 -13.50 -1.50 -10.75
CA LEU A 185 -13.45 -0.04 -10.70
C LEU A 185 -12.65 0.48 -9.49
N VAL A 186 -12.89 -0.10 -8.32
CA VAL A 186 -12.20 0.31 -7.08
C VAL A 186 -10.72 -0.06 -7.14
N GLU A 187 -10.38 -1.23 -7.66
CA GLU A 187 -8.99 -1.70 -7.81
C GLU A 187 -8.20 -0.85 -8.83
N ASP A 188 -8.84 -0.42 -9.92
CA ASP A 188 -8.23 0.48 -10.90
C ASP A 188 -7.92 1.85 -10.27
N LEU A 189 -8.86 2.41 -9.50
CA LEU A 189 -8.68 3.69 -8.81
C LEU A 189 -7.64 3.59 -7.69
N GLU A 190 -7.57 2.45 -6.99
CA GLU A 190 -6.51 2.17 -6.01
C GLU A 190 -5.13 2.04 -6.68
N THR A 191 -5.07 1.48 -7.89
CA THR A 191 -3.84 1.40 -8.67
C THR A 191 -3.32 2.81 -9.03
N ILE A 192 -4.21 3.71 -9.46
CA ILE A 192 -3.87 5.12 -9.69
C ILE A 192 -3.36 5.77 -8.39
N ALA A 193 -4.04 5.53 -7.27
CA ALA A 193 -3.63 6.06 -5.97
C ALA A 193 -2.26 5.52 -5.53
N LEU A 194 -1.97 4.24 -5.78
CA LEU A 194 -0.67 3.64 -5.50
C LEU A 194 0.43 4.31 -6.32
N MET A 195 0.21 4.55 -7.61
CA MET A 195 1.15 5.29 -8.45
C MET A 195 1.40 6.71 -7.92
N ALA A 196 0.36 7.39 -7.44
CA ALA A 196 0.48 8.70 -6.82
C ALA A 196 1.31 8.63 -5.51
N ARG A 197 1.06 7.62 -4.67
CA ARG A 197 1.84 7.38 -3.45
C ARG A 197 3.31 7.15 -3.76
N THR A 198 3.63 6.31 -4.74
CA THR A 198 5.02 6.02 -5.14
C THR A 198 5.75 7.29 -5.56
N ARG A 199 5.11 8.18 -6.32
CA ARG A 199 5.70 9.47 -6.70
C ARG A 199 5.96 10.37 -5.50
N LEU A 200 5.00 10.46 -4.57
CA LEU A 200 5.17 11.21 -3.32
C LEU A 200 6.34 10.68 -2.49
N THR A 201 6.45 9.36 -2.33
CA THR A 201 7.54 8.73 -1.56
C THR A 201 8.90 8.99 -2.21
N ARG A 202 9.02 8.81 -3.52
CA ARG A 202 10.28 9.10 -4.25
C ARG A 202 10.72 10.55 -4.06
N ARG A 203 9.78 11.49 -4.09
CA ARG A 203 10.08 12.91 -3.85
C ARG A 203 10.56 13.16 -2.42
N GLN A 204 9.95 12.52 -1.44
CA GLN A 204 10.38 12.61 -0.04
C GLN A 204 11.81 12.07 0.14
N GLU A 205 12.12 10.94 -0.49
CA GLU A 205 13.46 10.34 -0.49
C GLU A 205 14.48 11.28 -1.14
N ALA A 206 14.19 11.80 -2.34
CA ALA A 206 15.07 12.74 -3.04
C ALA A 206 15.36 14.00 -2.19
N ASN A 207 14.36 14.53 -1.50
CA ASN A 207 14.54 15.68 -0.60
C ASN A 207 15.42 15.32 0.61
N ARG A 208 15.22 14.13 1.20
CA ARG A 208 16.02 13.66 2.34
C ARG A 208 17.49 13.49 1.94
N ASP A 209 17.72 12.90 0.77
CA ASP A 209 19.06 12.63 0.27
C ASP A 209 19.77 13.94 -0.10
N GLY A 210 19.08 14.89 -0.74
CA GLY A 210 19.62 16.23 -1.01
C GLY A 210 20.04 16.97 0.26
N LEU A 211 19.23 16.90 1.33
CA LEU A 211 19.59 17.49 2.64
C LEU A 211 20.80 16.80 3.27
N SER A 212 20.93 15.48 3.12
CA SER A 212 22.09 14.74 3.62
C SER A 212 23.38 15.15 2.91
N THR A 213 23.34 15.33 1.59
CA THR A 213 24.47 15.79 0.77
C THR A 213 24.87 17.22 1.15
N LEU A 214 23.91 18.13 1.31
CA LEU A 214 24.18 19.51 1.74
C LEU A 214 24.88 19.55 3.11
N ARG A 215 24.42 18.75 4.07
CA ARG A 215 25.06 18.66 5.39
C ARG A 215 26.49 18.12 5.30
N ALA A 216 26.72 17.11 4.46
CA ALA A 216 28.05 16.57 4.22
C ALA A 216 29.00 17.65 3.68
N HIS A 217 28.57 18.42 2.66
CA HIS A 217 29.37 19.52 2.10
C HIS A 217 29.68 20.63 3.12
N LEU A 218 28.69 21.04 3.92
CA LEU A 218 28.91 22.04 4.96
C LEU A 218 29.90 21.56 6.03
N SER A 219 29.82 20.29 6.43
CA SER A 219 30.74 19.70 7.41
C SER A 219 32.17 19.51 6.89
N ALA A 220 32.33 19.34 5.57
CA ALA A 220 33.64 19.26 4.93
C ALA A 220 34.29 20.65 4.88
N ARG A 221 33.53 21.68 4.49
CA ARG A 221 34.01 23.06 4.40
C ARG A 221 34.35 23.68 5.76
N SER A 222 33.66 23.27 6.83
CA SER A 222 33.92 23.80 8.17
C SER A 222 35.19 23.24 8.84
N LYS A 223 35.89 22.29 8.20
CA LYS A 223 37.13 21.66 8.71
C LYS A 223 38.39 22.21 8.06
N GLU A 224 38.25 23.07 7.04
CA GLU A 224 39.33 23.87 6.44
C GLU A 224 39.47 25.21 7.17
#